data_AF-A0AAN9CHS3-F1
#
_entry.id   AF-A0AAN9CHS3-F1
#
_cell.length_a   1.000
_cell.length_b   1.000
_cell.length_c   1.000
_cell.angle_alpha   90.00
_cell.angle_beta   90.00
_cell.angle_gamma   90.00
#
_symmetry.space_group_name_H-M   'P 1'
#
loop_
_entity.id
_entity.type
_entity.pdbx_description
1 polymer ?
#
loop_
_entity_poly.entity_id
_entity_poly.type
_entity_poly.pdbx_seq_one_letter_code
_entity_poly.pdbx_strand_id
1 'polypeptide(L)'
;MPEHCAAYSCSNRRTSANKARGITFHKFPKNKDARKKWEVALRREGFTASASTVLCSQHFKQGDFDRTGQIVRLRDGVIPSVFSFPVHLQSVGVSSQGY
;
A
#
# COMPACT_ATOMS: atom_id res chain seq x y z
N MET A 1 -3.95 15.79 9.09
CA MET A 1 -3.43 14.40 8.96
C MET A 1 -4.34 13.67 7.98
N PRO A 2 -3.85 12.81 7.10
CA PRO A 2 -4.75 12.00 6.30
C PRO A 2 -5.43 10.91 7.08
N GLU A 3 -6.71 10.76 6.79
CA GLU A 3 -7.61 9.92 7.56
C GLU A 3 -7.93 8.60 6.85
N HIS A 4 -7.50 8.42 5.59
CA HIS A 4 -7.89 7.29 4.75
C HIS A 4 -6.73 6.81 3.86
N CYS A 5 -6.73 5.52 3.57
CA CYS A 5 -5.85 4.89 2.58
C CYS A 5 -6.20 5.40 1.17
N ALA A 6 -5.18 5.74 0.40
CA ALA A 6 -5.35 6.16 -0.99
C ALA A 6 -5.52 5.01 -1.98
N ALA A 7 -5.30 3.77 -1.53
CA ALA A 7 -5.42 2.58 -2.37
C ALA A 7 -6.80 2.46 -3.01
N TYR A 8 -6.81 2.03 -4.28
CA TYR A 8 -8.03 1.74 -4.99
C TYR A 8 -8.83 0.66 -4.25
N SER A 9 -10.13 0.89 -4.09
CA SER A 9 -11.05 0.02 -3.35
C SER A 9 -10.68 -0.23 -1.88
N CYS A 10 -9.85 0.62 -1.27
CA CYS A 10 -9.49 0.50 0.15
C CYS A 10 -10.21 1.55 1.00
N SER A 11 -11.10 1.08 1.88
CA SER A 11 -11.84 1.94 2.82
C SER A 11 -11.16 2.05 4.18
N ASN A 12 -9.89 1.63 4.31
CA ASN A 12 -9.17 1.67 5.58
C ASN A 12 -8.91 3.11 6.02
N ARG A 13 -9.43 3.45 7.19
CA ARG A 13 -9.26 4.75 7.84
C ARG A 13 -8.41 4.63 9.09
N ARG A 14 -7.80 5.73 9.52
CA ARG A 14 -6.98 5.78 10.72
C ARG A 14 -7.84 5.73 11.99
N THR A 15 -8.41 4.56 12.29
CA THR A 15 -9.28 4.32 13.45
C THR A 15 -8.63 3.38 14.44
N SER A 16 -9.06 3.44 15.71
CA SER A 16 -8.60 2.53 16.77
C SER A 16 -8.87 1.05 16.42
N ALA A 17 -9.98 0.77 15.73
CA ALA A 17 -10.29 -0.58 15.24
C ALA A 17 -9.24 -1.09 14.25
N ASN A 18 -8.85 -0.28 13.26
CA ASN A 18 -7.80 -0.65 12.32
C ASN A 18 -6.43 -0.76 12.99
N LYS A 19 -6.14 0.09 13.97
CA LYS A 19 -4.92 -0.04 14.80
C LYS A 19 -4.91 -1.34 15.59
N ALA A 20 -6.04 -1.75 16.18
CA ALA A 20 -6.17 -3.03 16.88
C ALA A 20 -5.98 -4.24 15.95
N ARG A 21 -6.33 -4.09 14.66
CA ARG A 21 -6.05 -5.08 13.61
C ARG A 21 -4.60 -5.06 13.11
N GLY A 22 -3.73 -4.22 13.65
CA GLY A 22 -2.34 -4.08 13.22
C GLY A 22 -2.16 -3.31 11.89
N ILE A 23 -3.18 -2.57 11.45
CA ILE A 23 -3.10 -1.77 10.23
C ILE A 23 -2.36 -0.46 10.54
N THR A 24 -1.21 -0.28 9.92
CA THR A 24 -0.40 0.94 10.03
C THR A 24 -0.49 1.76 8.75
N PHE A 25 -0.29 3.08 8.84
CA PHE A 25 -0.41 4.00 7.71
C PHE A 25 0.97 4.56 7.38
N HIS A 26 1.38 4.39 6.12
CA HIS A 26 2.68 4.76 5.60
C HIS A 26 2.54 5.87 4.57
N LYS A 27 3.30 6.94 4.77
CA LYS A 27 3.37 8.05 3.83
C LYS A 27 4.15 7.65 2.59
N PHE A 28 3.90 8.35 1.50
CA PHE A 28 4.66 8.18 0.28
C PHE A 28 6.15 8.46 0.53
N PRO A 29 7.04 7.72 -0.14
CA PRO A 29 8.47 7.94 -0.02
C PRO A 29 8.85 9.33 -0.55
N LYS A 30 9.91 9.90 0.03
CA LYS A 30 10.50 11.17 -0.46
C LYS A 30 11.16 11.01 -1.83
N ASN A 31 11.63 9.80 -2.14
CA ASN A 31 12.26 9.46 -3.40
C ASN A 31 11.24 9.56 -4.54
N LYS A 32 11.53 10.40 -5.55
CA LYS A 32 10.61 10.71 -6.66
C LYS A 32 10.29 9.45 -7.49
N ASP A 33 11.27 8.58 -7.71
CA ASP A 33 11.10 7.35 -8.48
C ASP A 33 10.16 6.37 -7.78
N ALA A 34 10.38 6.15 -6.48
CA ALA A 34 9.50 5.32 -5.66
C ALA A 34 8.09 5.92 -5.57
N ARG A 35 7.99 7.26 -5.42
CA ARG A 35 6.70 7.96 -5.39
C ARG A 35 5.91 7.74 -6.67
N LYS A 36 6.56 7.94 -7.82
CA LYS A 36 5.95 7.73 -9.15
C LYS A 36 5.50 6.28 -9.34
N LYS A 37 6.31 5.32 -8.89
CA LYS A 37 5.94 3.89 -8.92
C LYS A 37 4.68 3.60 -8.10
N TRP A 38 4.53 4.23 -6.93
CA TRP A 38 3.31 4.08 -6.12
C TRP A 38 2.09 4.72 -6.79
N GLU A 39 2.25 5.91 -7.37
CA GLU A 39 1.20 6.60 -8.14
C GLU A 39 0.71 5.73 -9.31
N VAL A 40 1.64 5.07 -10.02
CA VAL A 40 1.31 4.11 -11.10
C VAL A 40 0.67 2.83 -10.55
N ALA A 41 1.16 2.31 -9.43
CA ALA A 41 0.66 1.07 -8.83
C ALA A 41 -0.79 1.19 -8.33
N LEU A 42 -1.22 2.40 -7.96
CA LEU A 42 -2.60 2.73 -7.66
C LEU A 42 -3.56 2.58 -8.85
N ARG A 43 -3.01 2.49 -10.07
CA ARG A 43 -3.75 2.37 -11.35
C ARG A 43 -4.89 3.38 -11.48
N ARG A 44 -4.67 4.59 -10.96
CA ARG A 44 -5.67 5.64 -10.93
C ARG A 44 -5.21 6.76 -11.86
N GLU A 45 -5.85 6.88 -13.01
CA GLU A 45 -5.53 7.92 -13.99
C GLU A 45 -5.70 9.31 -13.36
N GLY A 46 -4.69 10.17 -13.55
CA GLY A 46 -4.66 11.52 -12.98
C GLY A 46 -4.43 11.61 -11.47
N PHE A 47 -4.19 10.49 -10.77
CA PHE A 47 -3.93 10.54 -9.33
C PHE A 47 -2.51 11.03 -9.04
N THR A 48 -2.42 12.15 -8.31
CA THR A 48 -1.15 12.66 -7.79
C THR A 48 -1.10 12.49 -6.28
N ALA A 49 -0.07 11.80 -5.79
CA ALA A 49 0.15 11.64 -4.37
C ALA A 49 0.62 12.97 -3.75
N SER A 50 -0.13 13.45 -2.75
CA SER A 50 0.22 14.61 -1.94
C SER A 50 0.98 14.19 -0.68
N ALA A 51 1.54 15.14 0.07
CA ALA A 51 2.16 14.89 1.38
C ALA A 51 1.16 14.33 2.41
N SER A 52 -0.13 14.58 2.17
CA SER A 52 -1.26 14.01 2.88
C SER A 52 -1.62 12.62 2.37
N THR A 53 -1.00 12.06 1.35
CA THR A 53 -1.42 10.74 0.85
C THR A 53 -0.71 9.64 1.63
N VAL A 54 -1.47 8.64 2.09
CA VAL A 54 -0.94 7.46 2.81
C VAL A 54 -1.52 6.17 2.26
N LEU A 55 -0.77 5.09 2.39
CA LEU A 55 -1.23 3.72 2.14
C LEU A 55 -1.18 2.91 3.43
N CYS A 56 -2.15 2.03 3.63
CA CYS A 56 -2.14 1.14 4.77
C CYS A 56 -1.21 -0.06 4.53
N SER A 57 -0.70 -0.66 5.61
CA SER A 57 0.27 -1.76 5.58
C SER A 57 -0.21 -2.99 4.80
N GLN A 58 -1.52 -3.19 4.67
CA GLN A 58 -2.09 -4.29 3.87
C GLN A 58 -1.72 -4.25 2.39
N HIS A 59 -1.24 -3.11 1.87
CA HIS A 59 -0.81 -2.98 0.47
C HIS A 59 0.66 -3.34 0.25
N PHE A 60 1.38 -3.69 1.32
CA PHE A 60 2.80 -4.03 1.32
C PHE A 60 3.00 -5.40 1.96
N LYS A 61 4.07 -6.11 1.54
CA LYS A 61 4.44 -7.36 2.18
C LYS A 61 5.21 -7.08 3.46
N GLN A 62 5.14 -8.00 4.41
CA GLN A 62 5.84 -7.84 5.70
C GLN A 62 7.36 -7.67 5.54
N GLY A 63 7.97 -8.27 4.50
CA GLY A 63 9.40 -8.13 4.19
C GLY A 63 9.79 -6.80 3.50
N ASP A 64 8.81 -6.00 3.08
CA ASP A 64 9.04 -4.67 2.51
C ASP A 64 9.27 -3.61 3.61
N PHE A 65 8.93 -3.94 4.85
CA PHE A 65 9.12 -3.04 5.98
C PHE A 65 10.53 -3.17 6.52
N ASP A 66 11.25 -2.06 6.50
CA ASP A 66 12.50 -1.90 7.21
C ASP A 66 12.21 -1.65 8.69
N ARG A 67 12.53 -2.64 9.51
CA ARG A 67 12.44 -2.59 10.98
C ARG A 67 13.82 -2.51 11.63
N THR A 68 14.86 -2.19 10.85
CA THR A 68 16.24 -2.18 11.34
C THR A 68 16.55 -0.97 12.22
N GLY A 69 15.75 0.10 12.12
CA GLY A 69 15.85 1.31 12.95
C GLY A 69 14.70 1.51 13.93
N GLN A 70 14.75 2.60 14.70
CA GLN A 70 13.72 2.99 15.68
C GLN A 70 12.34 3.31 15.07
N ILE A 71 12.27 3.51 13.74
CA ILE A 71 11.04 3.85 13.03
C ILE A 71 10.85 2.81 11.92
N VAL A 72 9.69 2.16 11.90
CA VAL A 72 9.32 1.25 10.82
C VAL A 72 9.07 2.05 9.55
N ARG A 73 9.89 1.82 8.53
CA ARG A 73 9.81 2.48 7.22
C ARG A 73 9.60 1.43 6.14
N LEU A 74 9.26 1.85 4.93
CA LEU A 74 9.34 0.97 3.78
C LEU A 74 10.75 1.05 3.22
N ARG A 75 11.30 -0.10 2.79
CA ARG A 75 12.62 -0.17 2.17
C ARG A 75 12.62 0.65 0.88
N ASP A 76 13.80 1.11 0.47
CA ASP A 76 13.93 1.80 -0.81
C ASP A 76 13.56 0.85 -1.96
N GLY A 77 12.89 1.38 -2.99
CA GLY A 77 12.42 0.59 -4.12
C GLY A 77 11.15 -0.24 -3.87
N VAL A 78 10.60 -0.27 -2.65
CA VAL A 78 9.33 -0.95 -2.39
C VAL A 78 8.18 -0.28 -3.13
N ILE A 79 7.35 -1.08 -3.78
CA ILE A 79 6.14 -0.63 -4.48
C ILE A 79 4.95 -1.39 -3.89
N PRO A 80 3.84 -0.71 -3.54
CA PRO A 80 2.62 -1.40 -3.14
C PRO A 80 2.19 -2.28 -4.31
N SER A 81 2.04 -3.57 -4.06
CA SER A 81 1.62 -4.55 -5.08
C SER A 81 0.37 -5.32 -4.66
N VAL A 82 0.02 -5.26 -3.38
CA VAL A 82 -1.14 -5.96 -2.83
C VAL A 82 -2.35 -5.05 -2.94
N PHE A 83 -3.06 -5.13 -4.06
CA PHE A 83 -4.33 -4.44 -4.25
C PHE A 83 -5.40 -5.48 -4.54
N SER A 84 -6.53 -5.38 -3.83
CA SER A 84 -7.69 -6.22 -4.11
C SER A 84 -8.45 -5.61 -5.30
N PHE A 85 -7.88 -5.75 -6.50
CA PHE A 85 -8.60 -5.42 -7.73
C PHE A 85 -9.65 -6.52 -8.00
N PRO A 86 -10.87 -6.20 -8.43
CA PRO A 86 -11.87 -7.22 -8.79
C PRO A 86 -11.31 -8.19 -9.83
N VAL A 87 -11.66 -9.47 -9.68
CA VAL A 87 -11.11 -10.65 -10.39
C VAL A 87 -10.91 -10.47 -11.89
N HIS A 88 -11.70 -9.63 -12.55
CA HIS A 88 -11.58 -9.32 -13.98
C HIS A 88 -10.29 -8.57 -14.38
N LEU A 89 -9.51 -8.04 -13.42
CA LEU A 89 -8.22 -7.37 -13.65
C LEU A 89 -7.02 -8.23 -13.19
N GLN A 90 -7.29 -9.43 -12.64
CA GLN A 90 -6.29 -10.38 -12.17
C GLN A 90 -6.03 -11.43 -13.25
N SER A 91 -5.52 -11.02 -14.41
CA SER A 91 -5.15 -12.00 -15.43
C SER A 91 -3.81 -12.66 -15.07
N VAL A 92 -3.91 -13.97 -14.82
CA VAL A 92 -2.88 -15.02 -14.82
C VAL A 92 -1.95 -15.12 -13.61
N GLY A 93 -2.32 -16.04 -12.71
CA GLY A 93 -1.47 -16.65 -11.69
C GLY A 93 -2.12 -17.94 -11.18
N VAL A 94 -2.36 -18.89 -12.08
CA VAL A 94 -2.80 -20.26 -11.74
C VAL A 94 -1.82 -20.88 -10.75
N SER A 95 -2.33 -21.37 -9.62
CA SER A 95 -1.92 -22.60 -8.94
C SER A 95 -3.01 -22.92 -7.90
N SER A 96 -4.00 -23.77 -8.17
CA SER A 96 -4.01 -25.20 -7.79
C SER A 96 -3.30 -25.45 -6.44
N GLN A 97 -3.91 -26.02 -5.41
CA GLN A 97 -4.64 -27.28 -5.45
C GLN A 97 -5.39 -27.49 -4.12
N GLY A 98 -6.63 -27.96 -4.21
CA GLY A 98 -7.27 -28.71 -3.14
C GLY A 98 -6.84 -30.18 -3.21
N TYR A 99 -6.70 -30.78 -2.04
CA TYR A 99 -6.93 -32.19 -1.75
C TYR A 99 -7.46 -32.27 -0.33
#